data_AF-A1K6D6-F1
#
_entry.id   AF-A1K6D6-F1
#
_cell.length_a   1.000
_cell.length_b   1.000
_cell.length_c   1.000
_cell.angle_alpha   90.00
_cell.angle_beta   90.00
_cell.angle_gamma   90.00
#
_symmetry.space_group_name_H-M   'P 1'
#
loop_
_entity.id
_entity.type
_entity.pdbx_description
1 polymer ?
#
loop_
_entity_poly.entity_id
_entity_poly.type
_entity_poly.pdbx_seq_one_letter_code
_entity_poly.pdbx_strand_id
1 'polypeptide(L)'
;MVDKDWIFVLGAQDPEMREIERMLRRAARPYIHAARNGQRCVPRTAYEANGVVRMSRSGQPMPAVLLPRAPAVFVECSLPGHPAALRVDHHNPGDPGYDKRAEAYLQGSSLGQVLQLLEMEPDTTQRLLAAADHCLTAAYRGECPGVDPGELLFQRAAWQAKMSGRSLGDVVDGILGAARQVERNFDSEFGEALFLDPTEIPPDLAEGAAYAGRPVRYRQLLPTHDLKEMLKGAEPEHIERFMAEHQQAGREVYGNPYRGYAGAYL
;
A
#
# COMPACT_ATOMS: atom_id res chain seq x y z
N MET A 1 1.64 -11.98 21.61
CA MET A 1 1.08 -13.26 21.15
C MET A 1 -0.43 -13.12 21.11
N VAL A 2 -1.08 -13.52 20.01
CA VAL A 2 -2.53 -13.34 19.81
C VAL A 2 -3.28 -14.61 20.20
N ASP A 3 -4.23 -14.49 21.12
CA ASP A 3 -5.09 -15.62 21.52
C ASP A 3 -5.96 -16.09 20.32
N LYS A 4 -6.38 -17.35 20.34
CA LYS A 4 -7.24 -17.94 19.30
C LYS A 4 -8.59 -17.25 19.20
N ASP A 5 -9.08 -16.69 20.30
CA ASP A 5 -10.40 -16.06 20.37
C ASP A 5 -10.40 -14.58 19.97
N TRP A 6 -9.23 -13.99 19.68
CA TRP A 6 -9.13 -12.59 19.26
C TRP A 6 -9.60 -12.43 17.81
N ILE A 7 -10.41 -11.40 17.58
CA ILE A 7 -11.00 -11.13 16.27
C ILE A 7 -10.13 -10.13 15.50
N PHE A 8 -9.76 -10.49 14.27
CA PHE A 8 -9.11 -9.55 13.35
C PHE A 8 -10.16 -8.69 12.65
N VAL A 9 -10.01 -7.37 12.70
CA VAL A 9 -10.82 -6.42 11.94
C VAL A 9 -9.97 -5.93 10.78
N LEU A 10 -10.35 -6.31 9.58
CA LEU A 10 -9.60 -6.04 8.35
C LEU A 10 -10.10 -4.77 7.67
N GLY A 11 -9.18 -3.91 7.27
CA GLY A 11 -9.46 -2.71 6.52
C GLY A 11 -9.85 -2.95 5.05
N ALA A 12 -9.42 -2.02 4.20
CA ALA A 12 -9.75 -2.01 2.79
C ALA A 12 -9.18 -3.22 2.04
N GLN A 13 -9.78 -3.58 0.91
CA GLN A 13 -9.28 -4.71 0.12
C GLN A 13 -8.23 -4.27 -0.90
N ASP A 14 -7.06 -4.87 -0.81
CA ASP A 14 -5.99 -4.86 -1.82
C ASP A 14 -5.33 -6.27 -1.88
N PRO A 15 -4.26 -6.50 -2.67
CA PRO A 15 -3.56 -7.79 -2.70
C PRO A 15 -3.00 -8.24 -1.35
N GLU A 16 -2.42 -7.35 -0.56
CA GLU A 16 -1.84 -7.68 0.74
C GLU A 16 -2.94 -8.16 1.71
N MET A 17 -4.03 -7.41 1.81
CA MET A 17 -5.18 -7.74 2.65
C MET A 17 -5.87 -9.05 2.20
N ARG A 18 -5.83 -9.40 0.90
CA ARG A 18 -6.35 -10.71 0.43
C ARG A 18 -5.51 -11.85 0.97
N GLU A 19 -4.21 -11.65 1.02
CA GLU A 19 -3.28 -12.63 1.55
C GLU A 19 -3.43 -12.78 3.07
N ILE A 20 -3.55 -11.66 3.80
CA ILE A 20 -3.89 -11.67 5.23
C ILE A 20 -5.19 -12.46 5.47
N GLU A 21 -6.24 -12.21 4.68
CA GLU A 21 -7.50 -12.94 4.79
C GLU A 21 -7.35 -14.44 4.52
N ARG A 22 -6.54 -14.82 3.52
CA ARG A 22 -6.23 -16.22 3.20
C ARG A 22 -5.51 -16.90 4.36
N MET A 23 -4.54 -16.22 4.96
CA MET A 23 -3.78 -16.72 6.10
C MET A 23 -4.65 -16.92 7.33
N LEU A 24 -5.47 -15.93 7.68
CA LEU A 24 -6.35 -16.02 8.85
C LEU A 24 -7.31 -17.20 8.71
N ARG A 25 -7.86 -17.43 7.51
CA ARG A 25 -8.65 -18.64 7.22
C ARG A 25 -7.86 -19.92 7.43
N ARG A 26 -6.65 -20.01 6.87
CA ARG A 26 -5.77 -21.19 7.01
C ARG A 26 -5.42 -21.48 8.47
N ALA A 27 -5.19 -20.43 9.26
CA ALA A 27 -4.86 -20.53 10.68
C ALA A 27 -6.11 -20.65 11.58
N ALA A 28 -7.31 -20.79 11.00
CA ALA A 28 -8.60 -20.84 11.70
C ALA A 28 -8.81 -19.67 12.69
N ARG A 29 -8.32 -18.47 12.33
CA ARG A 29 -8.48 -17.24 13.13
C ARG A 29 -9.73 -16.49 12.72
N PRO A 30 -10.55 -16.01 13.67
CA PRO A 30 -11.76 -15.28 13.35
C PRO A 30 -11.42 -13.88 12.82
N TYR A 31 -12.10 -13.47 11.75
CA TYR A 31 -11.97 -12.13 11.21
C TYR A 31 -13.30 -11.59 10.70
N ILE A 32 -13.38 -10.26 10.65
CA ILE A 32 -14.47 -9.46 10.08
C ILE A 32 -13.85 -8.26 9.36
N HIS A 33 -14.64 -7.53 8.59
CA HIS A 33 -14.16 -6.36 7.86
C HIS A 33 -14.71 -5.07 8.47
N ALA A 34 -13.86 -4.05 8.53
CA ALA A 34 -14.28 -2.69 8.81
C ALA A 34 -15.31 -2.23 7.77
N ALA A 35 -16.33 -1.54 8.22
CA ALA A 35 -17.43 -1.09 7.39
C ALA A 35 -17.81 0.37 7.66
N ARG A 36 -18.24 1.04 6.59
CA ARG A 36 -18.88 2.36 6.65
C ARG A 36 -20.26 2.24 6.04
N ASN A 37 -21.29 2.59 6.81
CA ASN A 37 -22.70 2.55 6.39
C ASN A 37 -23.13 1.16 5.87
N GLY A 38 -22.69 0.10 6.56
CA GLY A 38 -23.02 -1.29 6.21
C GLY A 38 -22.30 -1.83 4.97
N GLN A 39 -21.43 -1.04 4.34
CA GLN A 39 -20.58 -1.46 3.24
C GLN A 39 -19.14 -1.64 3.73
N ARG A 40 -18.43 -2.62 3.17
CA ARG A 40 -17.00 -2.80 3.47
C ARG A 40 -16.23 -1.52 3.12
N CYS A 41 -15.27 -1.16 3.96
CA CYS A 41 -14.45 0.02 3.72
C CYS A 41 -13.59 -0.11 2.45
N VAL A 42 -13.39 1.04 1.81
CA VAL A 42 -12.35 1.28 0.80
C VAL A 42 -11.19 2.02 1.47
N PRO A 43 -10.01 2.19 0.82
CA PRO A 43 -8.84 2.79 1.49
C PRO A 43 -9.15 4.15 2.14
N ARG A 44 -9.93 5.00 1.46
CA ARG A 44 -10.35 6.32 1.97
C ARG A 44 -11.21 6.26 3.24
N THR A 45 -11.91 5.15 3.49
CA THR A 45 -12.90 5.07 4.59
C THR A 45 -12.50 4.10 5.69
N ALA A 46 -11.34 3.45 5.60
CA ALA A 46 -10.93 2.40 6.53
C ALA A 46 -10.73 2.91 7.97
N TYR A 47 -10.23 4.14 8.14
CA TYR A 47 -10.05 4.79 9.44
C TYR A 47 -11.28 5.56 9.94
N GLU A 48 -12.32 5.64 9.11
CA GLU A 48 -13.61 6.27 9.42
C GLU A 48 -14.73 5.22 9.49
N ALA A 49 -14.40 3.96 9.76
CA ALA A 49 -15.37 2.90 9.87
C ALA A 49 -16.36 3.21 11.01
N ASN A 50 -17.64 2.89 10.81
CA ASN A 50 -18.69 3.05 11.82
C ASN A 50 -19.43 1.74 12.11
N GLY A 51 -18.89 0.62 11.61
CA GLY A 51 -19.39 -0.71 11.88
C GLY A 51 -18.47 -1.79 11.34
N VAL A 52 -18.97 -3.02 11.35
CA VAL A 52 -18.26 -4.20 10.84
C VAL A 52 -19.21 -5.09 10.04
N VAL A 53 -18.66 -5.80 9.06
CA VAL A 53 -19.40 -6.75 8.22
C VAL A 53 -18.64 -8.05 8.06
N ARG A 54 -19.37 -9.12 7.76
CA ARG A 54 -18.83 -10.36 7.20
C ARG A 54 -19.16 -10.41 5.72
N MET A 55 -18.27 -10.97 4.90
CA MET A 55 -18.57 -11.19 3.49
C MET A 55 -19.24 -12.55 3.31
N SER A 56 -20.38 -12.58 2.63
CA SER A 56 -21.01 -13.82 2.20
C SER A 56 -20.15 -14.54 1.15
N ARG A 57 -20.49 -15.79 0.83
CA ARG A 57 -19.85 -16.52 -0.29
C ARG A 57 -20.05 -15.84 -1.65
N SER A 58 -21.14 -15.08 -1.82
CA SER A 58 -21.41 -14.28 -3.02
C SER A 58 -20.73 -12.91 -3.02
N GLY A 59 -19.93 -12.59 -1.99
CA GLY A 59 -19.24 -11.31 -1.87
C GLY A 59 -20.14 -10.16 -1.41
N GLN A 60 -21.32 -10.45 -0.85
CA GLN A 60 -22.21 -9.43 -0.30
C GLN A 60 -21.89 -9.17 1.18
N PRO A 61 -21.85 -7.91 1.63
CA PRO A 61 -21.64 -7.60 3.04
C PRO A 61 -22.87 -7.97 3.85
N MET A 62 -22.65 -8.67 4.95
CA MET A 62 -23.64 -9.04 5.95
C MET A 62 -23.29 -8.36 7.27
N PRO A 63 -24.26 -7.75 7.98
CA PRO A 63 -24.00 -7.15 9.28
C PRO A 63 -23.32 -8.13 10.24
N ALA A 64 -22.31 -7.64 10.96
CA ALA A 64 -21.63 -8.38 11.99
C ALA A 64 -21.62 -7.56 13.29
N VAL A 65 -21.29 -8.21 14.41
CA VAL A 65 -21.17 -7.55 15.71
C VAL A 65 -19.76 -7.79 16.22
N LEU A 66 -19.08 -6.69 16.58
CA LEU A 66 -17.89 -6.71 17.40
C LEU A 66 -18.30 -6.33 18.82
N LEU A 67 -18.16 -7.24 19.78
CA LEU A 67 -18.54 -6.94 21.16
C LEU A 67 -17.57 -5.89 21.75
N PRO A 68 -18.05 -4.88 22.52
CA PRO A 68 -17.21 -3.80 23.04
C PRO A 68 -15.98 -4.24 23.86
N ARG A 69 -16.05 -5.42 24.49
CA ARG A 69 -14.96 -5.97 25.31
C ARG A 69 -14.21 -7.13 24.65
N ALA A 70 -14.58 -7.52 23.43
CA ALA A 70 -13.85 -8.55 22.72
C ALA A 70 -12.48 -7.99 22.29
N PRO A 71 -11.37 -8.65 22.64
CA PRO A 71 -10.05 -8.23 22.17
C PRO A 71 -10.00 -8.35 20.64
N ALA A 72 -9.56 -7.28 19.99
CA ALA A 72 -9.53 -7.19 18.55
C ALA A 72 -8.18 -6.70 18.03
N VAL A 73 -7.70 -7.33 16.96
CA VAL A 73 -6.54 -6.87 16.20
C VAL A 73 -7.05 -6.04 15.04
N PHE A 74 -6.70 -4.76 14.99
CA PHE A 74 -7.11 -3.89 13.88
C PHE A 74 -5.99 -3.85 12.85
N VAL A 75 -6.33 -4.19 11.61
CA VAL A 75 -5.41 -4.23 10.47
C VAL A 75 -5.81 -3.13 9.51
N GLU A 76 -5.00 -2.07 9.43
CA GLU A 76 -5.20 -0.90 8.55
C GLU A 76 -6.59 -0.28 8.62
N CYS A 77 -7.12 -0.16 9.84
CA CYS A 77 -8.42 0.44 10.07
C CYS A 77 -8.59 0.90 11.52
N SER A 78 -9.63 1.71 11.73
CA SER A 78 -10.08 2.08 13.07
C SER A 78 -11.59 2.13 13.15
N LEU A 79 -12.11 1.75 14.32
CA LEU A 79 -13.53 1.78 14.65
C LEU A 79 -13.71 2.59 15.94
N PRO A 80 -14.27 3.81 15.87
CA PRO A 80 -14.52 4.63 17.05
C PRO A 80 -15.34 3.89 18.10
N GLY A 81 -14.95 4.04 19.37
CA GLY A 81 -15.59 3.34 20.50
C GLY A 81 -15.08 1.92 20.75
N HIS A 82 -14.21 1.38 19.89
CA HIS A 82 -13.57 0.07 20.07
C HIS A 82 -12.04 0.21 20.04
N PRO A 83 -11.36 0.25 21.20
CA PRO A 83 -9.91 0.29 21.21
C PRO A 83 -9.34 -1.03 20.69
N ALA A 84 -8.35 -0.93 19.80
CA ALA A 84 -7.62 -2.09 19.32
C ALA A 84 -6.79 -2.68 20.47
N ALA A 85 -6.89 -3.99 20.69
CA ALA A 85 -6.01 -4.70 21.61
C ALA A 85 -4.58 -4.78 21.03
N LEU A 86 -4.48 -4.92 19.71
CA LEU A 86 -3.25 -4.76 18.93
C LEU A 86 -3.57 -4.04 17.63
N ARG A 87 -2.58 -3.28 17.14
CA ARG A 87 -2.65 -2.59 15.86
C ARG A 87 -1.64 -3.20 14.90
N VAL A 88 -2.08 -3.42 13.67
CA VAL A 88 -1.25 -3.78 12.53
C VAL A 88 -1.42 -2.69 11.49
N ASP A 89 -0.38 -1.89 11.29
CA ASP A 89 -0.47 -0.70 10.44
C ASP A 89 0.91 -0.08 10.14
N HIS A 90 0.95 0.83 9.18
CA HIS A 90 2.14 1.56 8.71
C HIS A 90 1.80 2.90 8.02
N HIS A 91 0.54 3.34 8.07
CA HIS A 91 0.09 4.53 7.34
C HIS A 91 0.43 5.85 8.04
N ASN A 92 0.47 5.88 9.37
CA ASN A 92 0.60 7.11 10.15
C ASN A 92 1.78 7.06 11.13
N PRO A 93 2.37 8.22 11.46
CA PRO A 93 3.36 8.30 12.53
C PRO A 93 2.86 7.66 13.82
N GLY A 94 3.66 6.76 14.39
CA GLY A 94 3.30 5.98 15.58
C GLY A 94 2.71 4.60 15.29
N ASP A 95 2.34 4.31 14.03
CA ASP A 95 1.98 2.96 13.63
C ASP A 95 3.23 2.04 13.63
N PRO A 96 3.10 0.74 13.99
CA PRO A 96 4.25 -0.14 14.22
C PRO A 96 5.22 -0.26 13.03
N GLY A 97 4.70 -0.20 11.81
CA GLY A 97 5.47 -0.34 10.58
C GLY A 97 5.92 0.97 9.93
N TYR A 98 5.49 2.13 10.46
CA TYR A 98 5.59 3.42 9.75
C TYR A 98 7.03 3.82 9.40
N ASP A 99 7.97 3.60 10.32
CA ASP A 99 9.37 4.04 10.26
C ASP A 99 10.33 2.94 9.78
N LYS A 100 9.80 1.79 9.32
CA LYS A 100 10.62 0.64 8.93
C LYS A 100 11.21 0.86 7.54
N ARG A 101 12.52 0.64 7.41
CA ARG A 101 13.24 0.69 6.12
C ARG A 101 13.09 -0.62 5.36
N ALA A 102 13.58 -0.66 4.12
CA ALA A 102 13.47 -1.79 3.20
C ALA A 102 14.06 -3.10 3.76
N GLU A 103 15.12 -3.03 4.56
CA GLU A 103 15.73 -4.21 5.18
C GLU A 103 14.80 -4.87 6.21
N ALA A 104 13.88 -4.09 6.77
CA ALA A 104 12.87 -4.50 7.75
C ALA A 104 11.44 -4.46 7.18
N TYR A 105 11.29 -4.61 5.86
CA TYR A 105 10.00 -4.47 5.19
C TYR A 105 8.93 -5.43 5.72
N LEU A 106 9.31 -6.63 6.19
CA LEU A 106 8.35 -7.55 6.82
C LEU A 106 7.78 -6.99 8.13
N GLN A 107 8.61 -6.32 8.95
CA GLN A 107 8.11 -5.63 10.13
C GLN A 107 7.35 -4.35 9.77
N GLY A 108 7.66 -3.77 8.61
CA GLY A 108 6.98 -2.59 8.05
C GLY A 108 5.57 -2.89 7.55
N SER A 109 5.40 -3.95 6.77
CA SER A 109 4.14 -4.25 6.10
C SER A 109 3.10 -4.87 7.05
N SER A 110 1.82 -4.66 6.76
CA SER A 110 0.73 -5.24 7.55
C SER A 110 0.74 -6.78 7.46
N LEU A 111 1.07 -7.35 6.30
CA LEU A 111 1.19 -8.80 6.12
C LEU A 111 2.28 -9.41 7.00
N GLY A 112 3.47 -8.80 7.03
CA GLY A 112 4.55 -9.33 7.85
C GLY A 112 4.32 -9.14 9.35
N GLN A 113 3.66 -8.05 9.76
CA GLN A 113 3.16 -7.89 11.12
C GLN A 113 2.14 -8.98 11.51
N VAL A 114 1.17 -9.32 10.63
CA VAL A 114 0.23 -10.43 10.88
C VAL A 114 0.95 -11.77 10.96
N LEU A 115 1.89 -12.05 10.05
CA LEU A 115 2.71 -13.26 10.09
C LEU A 115 3.44 -13.42 11.43
N GLN A 116 4.04 -12.34 11.93
CA GLN A 116 4.70 -12.32 13.22
C GLN A 116 3.72 -12.61 14.38
N LEU A 117 2.53 -12.00 14.36
CA LEU A 117 1.50 -12.24 15.38
C LEU A 117 0.99 -13.69 15.41
N LEU A 118 1.02 -14.35 14.26
CA LEU A 118 0.62 -15.75 14.09
C LEU A 118 1.78 -16.74 14.22
N GLU A 119 3.01 -16.26 14.44
CA GLU A 119 4.23 -17.07 14.52
C GLU A 119 4.45 -17.93 13.27
N MET A 120 4.24 -17.31 12.10
CA MET A 120 4.34 -17.94 10.80
C MET A 120 5.50 -17.35 9.99
N GLU A 121 6.28 -18.22 9.36
CA GLU A 121 7.32 -17.79 8.41
C GLU A 121 6.69 -17.37 7.07
N PRO A 122 7.15 -16.25 6.47
CA PRO A 122 6.70 -15.83 5.15
C PRO A 122 7.19 -16.75 4.05
N ASP A 123 6.28 -17.14 3.16
CA ASP A 123 6.63 -17.75 1.87
C ASP A 123 7.09 -16.69 0.84
N THR A 124 7.57 -17.13 -0.32
CA THR A 124 8.04 -16.25 -1.40
C THR A 124 6.96 -15.25 -1.83
N THR A 125 5.71 -15.69 -2.01
CA THR A 125 4.62 -14.79 -2.45
C THR A 125 4.35 -13.71 -1.42
N GLN A 126 4.37 -14.05 -0.14
CA GLN A 126 4.16 -13.13 0.97
C GLN A 126 5.29 -12.11 1.09
N ARG A 127 6.54 -12.51 0.84
CA ARG A 127 7.69 -11.59 0.76
C ARG A 127 7.51 -10.57 -0.37
N LEU A 128 7.12 -11.03 -1.56
CA LEU A 128 6.86 -10.14 -2.70
C LEU A 128 5.73 -9.13 -2.39
N LEU A 129 4.62 -9.60 -1.81
CA LEU A 129 3.48 -8.74 -1.46
C LEU A 129 3.83 -7.69 -0.41
N ALA A 130 4.49 -8.11 0.67
CA ALA A 130 4.91 -7.21 1.75
C ALA A 130 5.88 -6.13 1.25
N ALA A 131 6.85 -6.49 0.40
CA ALA A 131 7.81 -5.53 -0.16
C ALA A 131 7.15 -4.59 -1.18
N ALA A 132 6.24 -5.13 -2.00
CA ALA A 132 5.49 -4.37 -2.99
C ALA A 132 4.60 -3.29 -2.37
N ASP A 133 3.98 -3.60 -1.22
CA ASP A 133 3.15 -2.65 -0.50
C ASP A 133 4.02 -1.63 0.26
N HIS A 134 5.01 -2.11 1.02
CA HIS A 134 5.78 -1.27 1.93
C HIS A 134 6.75 -0.33 1.20
N CYS A 135 7.59 -0.85 0.30
CA CYS A 135 8.75 -0.15 -0.24
C CYS A 135 9.12 -0.59 -1.67
N LEU A 136 8.18 -0.46 -2.60
CA LEU A 136 8.28 -0.98 -3.97
C LEU A 136 9.58 -0.63 -4.71
N THR A 137 10.01 0.64 -4.69
CA THR A 137 11.24 1.07 -5.40
C THR A 137 12.48 0.40 -4.82
N ALA A 138 12.58 0.32 -3.49
CA ALA A 138 13.68 -0.37 -2.80
C ALA A 138 13.66 -1.87 -3.09
N ALA A 139 12.47 -2.47 -3.18
CA ALA A 139 12.29 -3.86 -3.55
C ALA A 139 12.83 -4.15 -4.96
N TYR A 140 12.54 -3.29 -5.94
CA TYR A 140 13.11 -3.41 -7.29
C TYR A 140 14.63 -3.19 -7.34
N ARG A 141 15.19 -2.38 -6.45
CA ARG A 141 16.65 -2.23 -6.29
C ARG A 141 17.33 -3.42 -5.61
N GLY A 142 16.56 -4.41 -5.13
CA GLY A 142 17.09 -5.57 -4.43
C GLY A 142 17.45 -5.30 -2.97
N GLU A 143 16.93 -4.24 -2.36
CA GLU A 143 17.23 -3.84 -0.99
C GLU A 143 16.40 -4.63 0.05
N CYS A 144 15.35 -5.32 -0.39
CA CYS A 144 14.49 -6.15 0.47
C CYS A 144 15.02 -7.60 0.57
N PRO A 145 15.43 -8.08 1.76
CA PRO A 145 16.01 -9.42 1.91
C PRO A 145 15.05 -10.54 1.49
N GLY A 146 15.50 -11.40 0.58
CA GLY A 146 14.73 -12.56 0.10
C GLY A 146 13.62 -12.22 -0.90
N VAL A 147 13.65 -11.02 -1.50
CA VAL A 147 12.77 -10.59 -2.59
C VAL A 147 13.58 -10.58 -3.87
N ASP A 148 13.11 -11.31 -4.89
CA ASP A 148 13.68 -11.25 -6.23
C ASP A 148 12.96 -10.15 -7.06
N PRO A 149 13.68 -9.14 -7.59
CA PRO A 149 13.07 -8.08 -8.39
C PRO A 149 12.36 -8.57 -9.67
N GLY A 150 12.83 -9.67 -10.27
CA GLY A 150 12.22 -10.25 -11.47
C GLY A 150 10.89 -10.94 -11.16
N GLU A 151 10.85 -11.74 -10.09
CA GLU A 151 9.60 -12.33 -9.59
C GLU A 151 8.60 -11.25 -9.13
N LEU A 152 9.09 -10.18 -8.50
CA LEU A 152 8.29 -9.03 -8.11
C LEU A 152 7.64 -8.37 -9.33
N LEU A 153 8.43 -8.09 -10.38
CA LEU A 153 7.92 -7.53 -11.63
C LEU A 153 6.82 -8.40 -12.21
N PHE A 154 7.07 -9.72 -12.31
CA PHE A 154 6.10 -10.65 -12.87
C PHE A 154 4.81 -10.68 -12.04
N GLN A 155 4.90 -10.75 -10.71
CA GLN A 155 3.75 -10.75 -9.81
C GLN A 155 2.91 -9.47 -9.97
N ARG A 156 3.56 -8.31 -9.99
CA ARG A 156 2.87 -7.01 -10.11
C ARG A 156 2.29 -6.79 -11.49
N ALA A 157 3.01 -7.14 -12.55
CA ALA A 157 2.50 -7.08 -13.91
C ALA A 157 1.29 -8.01 -14.09
N ALA A 158 1.29 -9.22 -13.52
CA ALA A 158 0.16 -10.13 -13.59
C ALA A 158 -1.07 -9.59 -12.84
N TRP A 159 -0.87 -8.99 -11.68
CA TRP A 159 -1.95 -8.32 -10.95
C TRP A 159 -2.54 -7.14 -11.74
N GLN A 160 -1.68 -6.28 -12.28
CA GLN A 160 -2.08 -5.11 -13.05
C GLN A 160 -2.76 -5.49 -14.37
N ALA A 161 -2.31 -6.53 -15.06
CA ALA A 161 -2.99 -7.10 -16.21
C ALA A 161 -4.41 -7.55 -15.86
N LYS A 162 -4.59 -8.27 -14.75
CA LYS A 162 -5.91 -8.69 -14.26
C LYS A 162 -6.82 -7.51 -13.93
N MET A 163 -6.30 -6.45 -13.30
CA MET A 163 -7.11 -5.27 -12.91
C MET A 163 -7.46 -4.36 -14.08
N SER A 164 -6.56 -4.24 -15.06
CA SER A 164 -6.74 -3.37 -16.23
C SER A 164 -7.43 -4.06 -17.42
N GLY A 165 -7.51 -5.40 -17.41
CA GLY A 165 -7.99 -6.18 -18.55
C GLY A 165 -7.01 -6.24 -19.73
N ARG A 166 -5.79 -5.70 -19.57
CA ARG A 166 -4.69 -5.78 -20.56
C ARG A 166 -4.03 -7.16 -20.53
N SER A 167 -3.35 -7.54 -21.61
CA SER A 167 -2.51 -8.74 -21.58
C SER A 167 -1.29 -8.53 -20.67
N LEU A 168 -0.72 -9.62 -20.15
CA LEU A 168 0.50 -9.55 -19.36
C LEU A 168 1.66 -8.92 -20.16
N GLY A 169 1.79 -9.27 -21.44
CA GLY A 169 2.80 -8.69 -22.34
C GLY A 169 2.67 -7.18 -22.45
N ASP A 170 1.46 -6.68 -22.71
CA ASP A 170 1.22 -5.24 -22.83
C ASP A 170 1.56 -4.47 -21.55
N VAL A 171 1.29 -5.06 -20.38
CA VAL A 171 1.64 -4.45 -19.08
C VAL A 171 3.14 -4.43 -18.86
N VAL A 172 3.82 -5.56 -19.11
CA VAL A 172 5.29 -5.62 -18.99
C VAL A 172 5.94 -4.62 -19.95
N ASP A 173 5.52 -4.58 -21.21
CA ASP A 173 6.03 -3.63 -22.20
C ASP A 173 5.76 -2.17 -21.80
N GLY A 174 4.59 -1.91 -21.21
CA GLY A 174 4.24 -0.60 -20.64
C GLY A 174 5.17 -0.17 -19.51
N ILE A 175 5.41 -1.06 -18.53
CA ILE A 175 6.32 -0.81 -17.41
C ILE A 175 7.75 -0.56 -17.91
N LEU A 176 8.26 -1.41 -18.81
CA LEU A 176 9.61 -1.24 -19.36
C LEU A 176 9.73 0.01 -20.25
N GLY A 177 8.67 0.35 -20.98
CA GLY A 177 8.57 1.58 -21.77
C GLY A 177 8.59 2.82 -20.88
N ALA A 178 7.83 2.82 -19.80
CA ALA A 178 7.83 3.88 -18.79
C ALA A 178 9.19 4.01 -18.10
N ALA A 179 9.84 2.90 -17.73
CA ALA A 179 11.17 2.90 -17.13
C ALA A 179 12.20 3.62 -18.02
N ARG A 180 12.24 3.31 -19.32
CA ARG A 180 13.11 4.02 -20.29
C ARG A 180 12.80 5.51 -20.40
N GLN A 181 11.53 5.89 -20.29
CA GLN A 181 11.16 7.31 -20.31
C GLN A 181 11.59 8.02 -19.03
N VAL A 182 11.45 7.38 -17.87
CA VAL A 182 11.94 7.89 -16.59
C VAL A 182 13.44 8.13 -16.65
N GLU A 183 14.22 7.18 -17.19
CA GLU A 183 15.67 7.36 -17.36
C GLU A 183 16.02 8.54 -18.27
N ARG A 184 15.29 8.73 -19.37
CA ARG A 184 15.53 9.83 -20.32
C ARG A 184 15.18 11.20 -19.77
N ASN A 185 14.15 11.26 -18.93
CA ASN A 185 13.67 12.52 -18.33
C ASN A 185 14.21 12.72 -16.91
N PHE A 186 15.17 11.92 -16.47
CA PHE A 186 15.78 12.05 -15.15
C PHE A 186 16.66 13.29 -15.11
N ASP A 187 16.34 14.21 -14.22
CA ASP A 187 17.14 15.39 -13.97
C ASP A 187 18.06 15.15 -12.78
N SER A 188 19.37 15.18 -13.00
CA SER A 188 20.37 14.98 -11.96
C SER A 188 20.46 16.14 -10.96
N GLU A 189 20.02 17.35 -11.34
CA GLU A 189 20.00 18.52 -10.45
C GLU A 189 18.91 18.38 -9.40
N PHE A 190 17.70 17.98 -9.83
CA PHE A 190 16.58 17.73 -8.91
C PHE A 190 16.60 16.34 -8.28
N GLY A 191 17.32 15.39 -8.89
CA GLY A 191 17.38 14.00 -8.44
C GLY A 191 16.08 13.23 -8.70
N GLU A 192 15.31 13.63 -9.72
CA GLU A 192 14.02 13.02 -10.07
C GLU A 192 13.71 13.16 -11.57
N ALA A 193 12.86 12.27 -12.09
CA ALA A 193 12.28 12.43 -13.42
C ALA A 193 10.96 13.22 -13.36
N LEU A 194 10.77 14.17 -14.27
CA LEU A 194 9.63 15.10 -14.25
C LEU A 194 8.59 14.78 -15.32
N PHE A 195 7.32 14.65 -14.91
CA PHE A 195 6.16 14.46 -15.79
C PHE A 195 5.00 15.34 -15.32
N LEU A 196 5.11 16.65 -15.53
CA LEU A 196 4.20 17.64 -14.94
C LEU A 196 2.99 18.00 -15.82
N ASP A 197 2.98 17.59 -17.09
CA ASP A 197 1.77 17.67 -17.92
C ASP A 197 0.91 16.41 -17.66
N PRO A 198 -0.26 16.53 -17.01
CA PRO A 198 -1.10 15.38 -16.70
C PRO A 198 -1.72 14.72 -17.94
N THR A 199 -1.62 15.34 -19.13
CA THR A 199 -2.12 14.80 -20.39
C THR A 199 -1.10 13.94 -21.13
N GLU A 200 0.18 14.01 -20.73
CA GLU A 200 1.30 13.30 -21.37
C GLU A 200 1.93 12.24 -20.45
N ILE A 201 1.17 11.73 -19.47
CA ILE A 201 1.67 10.73 -18.52
C ILE A 201 1.72 9.35 -19.20
N PRO A 202 2.90 8.70 -19.26
CA PRO A 202 3.00 7.35 -19.78
C PRO A 202 2.12 6.39 -18.97
N PRO A 203 1.44 5.42 -19.62
CA PRO A 203 0.84 4.31 -18.91
C PRO A 203 1.88 3.64 -18.01
N ASP A 204 1.45 3.20 -16.83
CA ASP A 204 2.30 2.45 -15.91
C ASP A 204 3.50 3.25 -15.35
N LEU A 205 3.54 4.59 -15.51
CA LEU A 205 4.65 5.47 -15.11
C LEU A 205 5.18 5.18 -13.70
N ALA A 206 4.30 5.11 -12.71
CA ALA A 206 4.69 4.91 -11.32
C ALA A 206 5.39 3.55 -11.09
N GLU A 207 4.93 2.51 -11.77
CA GLU A 207 5.53 1.16 -11.70
C GLU A 207 6.84 1.13 -12.48
N GLY A 208 6.89 1.75 -13.67
CA GLY A 208 8.11 1.87 -14.48
C GLY A 208 9.22 2.66 -13.77
N ALA A 209 8.87 3.74 -13.05
CA ALA A 209 9.82 4.50 -12.24
C ALA A 209 10.38 3.67 -11.08
N ALA A 210 9.50 2.94 -10.38
CA ALA A 210 9.93 2.04 -9.31
C ALA A 210 10.86 0.95 -9.85
N TYR A 211 10.52 0.34 -10.99
CA TYR A 211 11.35 -0.65 -11.67
C TYR A 211 12.71 -0.10 -12.11
N ALA A 212 12.75 1.13 -12.67
CA ALA A 212 13.99 1.81 -12.99
C ALA A 212 14.83 2.18 -11.75
N GLY A 213 14.25 2.04 -10.55
CA GLY A 213 14.90 2.45 -9.29
C GLY A 213 15.12 3.96 -9.22
N ARG A 214 14.30 4.77 -9.89
CA ARG A 214 14.47 6.23 -9.99
C ARG A 214 13.30 6.98 -9.36
N PRO A 215 13.57 8.09 -8.63
CA PRO A 215 12.52 8.99 -8.21
C PRO A 215 11.76 9.59 -9.40
N VAL A 216 10.44 9.72 -9.28
CA VAL A 216 9.58 10.36 -10.28
C VAL A 216 8.63 11.33 -9.62
N ARG A 217 8.54 12.54 -10.19
CA ARG A 217 7.55 13.54 -9.85
C ARG A 217 6.60 13.74 -11.02
N TYR A 218 5.31 13.59 -10.76
CA TYR A 218 4.31 13.64 -11.82
C TYR A 218 2.99 14.24 -11.37
N ARG A 219 2.20 14.75 -12.32
CA ARG A 219 0.85 15.22 -12.07
C ARG A 219 -0.18 14.26 -12.64
N GLN A 220 -1.29 14.11 -11.93
CA GLN A 220 -2.41 13.29 -12.34
C GLN A 220 -3.71 14.06 -12.13
N LEU A 221 -4.51 14.16 -13.19
CA LEU A 221 -5.89 14.65 -13.08
C LEU A 221 -6.79 13.49 -12.64
N LEU A 222 -7.49 13.66 -11.51
CA LEU A 222 -8.42 12.66 -11.00
C LEU A 222 -9.78 12.76 -11.73
N PRO A 223 -10.62 11.69 -11.72
CA PRO A 223 -11.97 11.75 -12.29
C PRO A 223 -12.88 12.82 -11.65
N THR A 224 -12.54 13.28 -10.44
CA THR A 224 -13.21 14.38 -9.73
C THR A 224 -12.77 15.77 -10.24
N HIS A 225 -11.87 15.82 -11.23
CA HIS A 225 -11.19 17.02 -11.74
C HIS A 225 -10.19 17.66 -10.77
N ASP A 226 -9.91 17.02 -9.65
CA ASP A 226 -8.82 17.45 -8.77
C ASP A 226 -7.47 17.14 -9.43
N LEU A 227 -6.57 18.12 -9.43
CA LEU A 227 -5.21 17.93 -9.90
C LEU A 227 -4.32 17.53 -8.71
N LYS A 228 -3.56 16.46 -8.91
CA LYS A 228 -2.70 15.90 -7.87
C LYS A 228 -1.26 15.83 -8.34
N GLU A 229 -0.34 16.30 -7.52
CA GLU A 229 1.09 16.13 -7.75
C GLU A 229 1.64 15.04 -6.83
N MET A 230 2.50 14.18 -7.36
CA MET A 230 3.01 12.99 -6.70
C MET A 230 4.52 12.94 -6.82
N LEU A 231 5.21 12.58 -5.74
CA LEU A 231 6.62 12.19 -5.75
C LEU A 231 6.72 10.74 -5.24
N LYS A 232 7.43 9.88 -5.98
CA LYS A 232 7.61 8.46 -5.62
C LYS A 232 9.04 8.00 -5.85
N GLY A 233 9.51 7.06 -5.03
CA GLY A 233 10.81 6.42 -5.12
C GLY A 233 12.00 7.28 -4.68
N ALA A 234 11.75 8.43 -4.04
CA ALA A 234 12.79 9.32 -3.53
C ALA A 234 13.20 8.95 -2.10
N GLU A 235 14.41 9.36 -1.71
CA GLU A 235 14.91 9.22 -0.34
C GLU A 235 14.09 10.07 0.65
N PRO A 236 14.04 9.71 1.94
CA PRO A 236 13.19 10.37 2.93
C PRO A 236 13.33 11.90 2.95
N GLU A 237 14.56 12.42 2.91
CA GLU A 237 14.81 13.87 2.97
C GLU A 237 14.24 14.60 1.73
N HIS A 238 14.20 13.93 0.57
CA HIS A 238 13.59 14.49 -0.63
C HIS A 238 12.06 14.49 -0.51
N ILE A 239 11.47 13.39 -0.01
CA ILE A 239 10.04 13.32 0.24
C ILE A 239 9.60 14.41 1.24
N GLU A 240 10.34 14.58 2.33
CA GLU A 240 10.07 15.60 3.35
C GLU A 240 10.15 17.02 2.77
N ARG A 241 11.16 17.30 1.94
CA ARG A 241 11.28 18.59 1.24
C ARG A 241 10.07 18.86 0.35
N PHE A 242 9.68 17.90 -0.48
CA PHE A 242 8.48 18.01 -1.33
C PHE A 242 7.24 18.31 -0.47
N MET A 243 7.05 17.57 0.62
CA MET A 243 5.90 17.76 1.51
C MET A 243 5.91 19.16 2.15
N ALA A 244 7.06 19.62 2.64
CA ALA A 244 7.20 20.93 3.25
C ALA A 244 6.94 22.08 2.26
N GLU A 245 7.44 21.98 1.03
CA GLU A 245 7.21 22.97 -0.04
C GLU A 245 5.70 23.13 -0.34
N HIS A 246 4.98 22.02 -0.52
CA HIS A 246 3.55 22.05 -0.77
C HIS A 246 2.75 22.54 0.44
N GLN A 247 3.15 22.17 1.65
CA GLN A 247 2.51 22.64 2.87
C GLN A 247 2.69 24.15 3.07
N GLN A 248 3.88 24.68 2.78
CA GLN A 248 4.14 26.13 2.79
C GLN A 248 3.31 26.89 1.74
N ALA A 249 2.99 26.23 0.63
CA ALA A 249 2.05 26.74 -0.38
C ALA A 249 0.57 26.62 0.03
N GLY A 250 0.26 26.13 1.24
CA GLY A 250 -1.11 26.00 1.76
C GLY A 250 -1.89 24.82 1.18
N ARG A 251 -1.22 23.82 0.59
CA ARG A 251 -1.85 22.66 -0.04
C ARG A 251 -2.09 21.54 0.97
N GLU A 252 -3.07 20.70 0.67
CA GLU A 252 -3.26 19.43 1.36
C GLU A 252 -2.18 18.44 0.91
N VAL A 253 -1.39 17.94 1.86
CA VAL A 253 -0.23 17.07 1.64
C VAL A 253 -0.40 15.77 2.42
N TYR A 254 0.05 14.67 1.82
CA TYR A 254 0.08 13.36 2.46
C TYR A 254 1.26 12.54 1.94
N GLY A 255 1.77 11.58 2.71
CA GLY A 255 2.93 10.78 2.31
C GLY A 255 3.56 10.02 3.46
N ASN A 256 4.53 9.17 3.12
CA ASN A 256 5.43 8.53 4.07
C ASN A 256 6.86 8.58 3.50
N PRO A 257 7.76 9.39 4.09
CA PRO A 257 9.16 9.49 3.67
C PRO A 257 9.91 8.16 3.69
N TYR A 258 9.68 7.30 4.68
CA TYR A 258 10.34 6.00 4.82
C TYR A 258 9.92 4.98 3.77
N ARG A 259 8.70 5.14 3.22
CA ARG A 259 8.18 4.36 2.09
C ARG A 259 8.46 5.01 0.74
N GLY A 260 9.10 6.18 0.73
CA GLY A 260 9.54 6.87 -0.48
C GLY A 260 8.39 7.46 -1.31
N TYR A 261 7.30 7.94 -0.71
CA TYR A 261 6.24 8.61 -1.47
C TYR A 261 5.60 9.79 -0.74
N ALA A 262 5.14 10.76 -1.53
CA ALA A 262 4.24 11.81 -1.09
C ALA A 262 3.35 12.29 -2.26
N GLY A 263 2.30 13.02 -1.91
CA GLY A 263 1.51 13.77 -2.86
C GLY A 263 0.86 15.00 -2.24
N ALA A 264 0.43 15.90 -3.12
CA ALA A 264 -0.27 17.12 -2.77
C ALA A 264 -1.41 17.39 -3.75
N TYR A 265 -2.49 17.99 -3.25
CA TYR A 265 -3.59 18.49 -4.07
C TYR A 265 -3.30 19.94 -4.49
N LEU A 266 -3.41 20.23 -5.79
CA LEU A 266 -3.05 21.52 -6.40
C LEU A 266 -4.26 22.45 -6.55
#